data_AF-A0A151BD74-F1
#
_entry.id   AF-A0A151BD74-F1
#
_cell.length_a   1.000
_cell.length_b   1.000
_cell.length_c   1.000
_cell.angle_alpha   90.00
_cell.angle_beta   90.00
_cell.angle_gamma   90.00
#
_symmetry.space_group_name_H-M   'P 1'
#
loop_
_entity.id
_entity.type
_entity.pdbx_description
1 polymer ?
#
loop_
_entity_poly.entity_id
_entity_poly.type
_entity_poly.pdbx_seq_one_letter_code
_entity_poly.pdbx_strand_id
1 'polypeptide(L)'
;MWILWAEGRINDEYDALKTSVGYLPRYEDLKPLFREALNKDYRREDYELQFSLRIDKLLGRMRRIEEFYGAEPDMPEEFWRIHNQIKADLKALREESGRSMVPPSYFE
;
A
#
# COMPACT_ATOMS: atom_id res chain seq x y z
N MET A 1 8.23 -11.84 9.42
CA MET A 1 8.34 -10.49 8.83
C MET A 1 7.07 -9.69 8.99
N TRP A 2 6.02 -9.92 8.20
CA TRP A 2 4.82 -9.06 8.25
C TRP A 2 4.10 -9.05 9.61
N ILE A 3 4.01 -10.20 10.28
CA ILE A 3 3.44 -10.27 11.62
C ILE A 3 4.29 -9.48 12.63
N LEU A 4 5.62 -9.58 12.55
CA LEU A 4 6.53 -8.83 13.43
C LEU A 4 6.43 -7.33 13.18
N TRP A 5 6.36 -6.91 11.91
CA TRP A 5 6.16 -5.50 11.60
C TRP A 5 4.79 -4.99 12.07
N ALA A 6 3.72 -5.77 11.89
CA ALA A 6 2.39 -5.42 12.37
C ALA A 6 2.33 -5.33 13.91
N GLU A 7 3.04 -6.21 14.60
CA GLU A 7 3.15 -6.18 16.06
C GLU A 7 3.89 -4.92 16.54
N GLY A 8 5.06 -4.60 15.96
CA GLY A 8 5.74 -3.34 16.25
C GLY A 8 4.90 -2.09 15.91
N ARG A 9 4.06 -2.14 14.86
CA ARG A 9 3.11 -1.05 14.54
C ARG A 9 2.01 -0.88 15.59
N ILE A 10 1.57 -1.94 16.24
CA ILE A 10 0.54 -1.89 17.30
C ILE A 10 1.14 -1.39 18.62
N ASN A 11 2.42 -1.64 18.85
CA ASN A 11 3.16 -1.19 20.03
C ASN A 11 3.87 0.18 19.85
N ASP A 12 3.55 0.91 18.77
CA ASP A 12 4.15 2.22 18.43
C ASP A 12 5.69 2.20 18.26
N GLU A 13 6.27 1.04 17.94
CA GLU A 13 7.72 0.86 17.75
C GLU A 13 8.18 1.26 16.35
N TYR A 14 7.30 1.13 15.36
CA TYR A 14 7.56 1.46 13.96
C TYR A 14 6.60 2.53 13.46
N ASP A 15 7.08 3.40 12.57
CA ASP A 15 6.23 4.34 11.83
C ASP A 15 5.81 3.73 10.47
N ALA A 16 4.98 4.43 9.70
CA ALA A 16 4.57 3.99 8.38
C ALA A 16 4.32 5.13 7.41
N LEU A 17 4.58 4.85 6.13
CA LEU A 17 4.26 5.76 5.04
C LEU A 17 2.77 5.65 4.73
N LYS A 18 2.02 6.74 4.86
CA LYS A 18 0.60 6.78 4.53
C LYS A 18 0.44 6.93 3.01
N THR A 19 -0.35 6.04 2.40
CA THR A 19 -0.68 6.09 0.97
C THR A 19 -2.19 5.99 0.75
N SER A 20 -2.63 6.21 -0.48
CA SER A 20 -4.03 6.05 -0.90
C SER A 20 -4.57 4.63 -0.71
N VAL A 21 -3.70 3.61 -0.55
CA VAL A 21 -4.09 2.19 -0.39
C VAL A 21 -3.71 1.62 0.98
N GLY A 22 -3.45 2.50 1.96
CA GLY A 22 -3.08 2.12 3.33
C GLY A 22 -1.64 2.47 3.66
N TYR A 23 -1.10 1.77 4.66
CA TYR A 23 0.20 2.07 5.24
C TYR A 23 1.27 1.12 4.72
N LEU A 24 2.42 1.68 4.34
CA LEU A 24 3.60 0.90 3.96
C LEU A 24 4.64 0.96 5.09
N PRO A 25 5.38 -0.12 5.35
CA PRO A 25 6.52 -0.09 6.24
C PRO A 25 7.60 0.87 5.71
N ARG A 26 8.35 1.52 6.60
CA ARG A 26 9.58 2.22 6.21
C ARG A 26 10.69 1.20 5.98
N TYR A 27 11.64 1.52 5.11
CA TYR A 27 12.78 0.63 4.84
C TYR A 27 13.66 0.44 6.07
N GLU A 28 13.77 1.51 6.86
CA GLU A 28 14.57 1.63 8.07
C GLU A 28 14.08 0.67 9.15
N ASP A 29 12.79 0.33 9.16
CA ASP A 29 12.21 -0.67 10.07
C ASP A 29 12.45 -2.10 9.53
N LEU A 30 12.28 -2.30 8.22
CA LEU A 30 12.38 -3.63 7.62
C LEU A 30 13.80 -4.17 7.61
N LYS A 31 14.79 -3.32 7.31
CA LYS A 31 16.18 -3.76 7.19
C LYS A 31 16.71 -4.45 8.46
N PRO A 32 16.63 -3.84 9.67
CA PRO A 32 17.03 -4.52 10.91
C PRO A 32 16.13 -5.72 11.19
N LEU A 33 14.82 -5.63 10.96
CA LEU A 33 13.89 -6.74 11.21
C LEU A 33 14.23 -7.99 10.38
N PHE A 34 14.62 -7.84 9.11
CA PHE A 34 15.04 -8.96 8.26
C PHE A 34 16.38 -9.56 8.73
N ARG A 35 17.28 -8.71 9.21
CA ARG A 35 18.55 -9.15 9.77
C ARG A 35 18.32 -9.95 11.06
N GLU A 36 17.49 -9.46 11.96
CA GLU A 36 17.27 -10.08 13.28
C GLU A 36 16.43 -11.36 13.17
N ALA A 37 15.32 -11.33 12.44
CA ALA A 37 14.40 -12.45 12.39
C ALA A 37 14.85 -13.57 11.44
N LEU A 38 15.59 -13.24 10.37
CA LEU A 38 15.92 -14.20 9.29
C LEU A 38 17.43 -14.27 8.98
N ASN A 39 18.27 -13.45 9.62
CA ASN A 39 19.69 -13.29 9.27
C ASN A 39 19.90 -13.01 7.77
N LYS A 40 19.03 -12.18 7.17
CA LYS A 40 19.10 -11.80 5.76
C LYS A 40 19.42 -10.32 5.62
N ASP A 41 20.18 -10.00 4.57
CA ASP A 41 20.36 -8.62 4.15
C ASP A 41 19.17 -8.21 3.27
N TYR A 42 18.44 -7.18 3.69
CA TYR A 42 17.31 -6.65 2.94
C TYR A 42 17.75 -5.40 2.20
N ARG A 43 17.74 -5.47 0.86
CA ARG A 43 18.30 -4.43 0.01
C ARG A 43 17.25 -3.37 -0.33
N ARG A 44 17.71 -2.13 -0.57
CA ARG A 44 16.82 -1.01 -0.91
C ARG A 44 16.06 -1.26 -2.22
N GLU A 45 16.69 -1.94 -3.18
CA GLU A 45 16.07 -2.27 -4.46
C GLU A 45 14.90 -3.25 -4.30
N ASP A 46 15.01 -4.21 -3.38
CA ASP A 46 13.93 -5.15 -3.08
C ASP A 46 12.75 -4.43 -2.42
N TYR A 47 13.04 -3.48 -1.52
CA TYR A 47 12.04 -2.60 -0.91
C TYR A 47 11.30 -1.75 -1.94
N GLU A 48 12.02 -1.03 -2.79
CA GLU A 48 11.40 -0.20 -3.82
C GLU A 48 10.56 -1.04 -4.79
N LEU A 49 11.05 -2.22 -5.19
CA LEU A 49 10.32 -3.13 -6.05
C LEU A 49 9.01 -3.61 -5.41
N GLN A 50 9.04 -3.97 -4.12
CA GLN A 50 7.88 -4.48 -3.40
C GLN A 50 6.84 -3.38 -3.15
N PHE A 51 7.28 -2.20 -2.71
CA PHE A 51 6.41 -1.17 -2.16
C PHE A 51 6.08 -0.02 -3.12
N SER A 52 6.59 -0.04 -4.35
CA SER A 52 6.15 0.91 -5.38
C SER A 52 4.67 0.70 -5.75
N LEU A 53 3.91 1.79 -5.69
CA LEU A 53 2.50 1.84 -6.08
C LEU A 53 2.39 1.88 -7.60
N ARG A 54 1.88 0.79 -8.18
CA ARG A 54 1.61 0.67 -9.62
C ARG A 54 0.19 1.14 -9.89
N ILE A 55 0.03 2.46 -10.03
CA ILE A 55 -1.27 3.14 -10.03
C ILE A 55 -2.21 2.58 -11.09
N ASP A 56 -1.75 2.37 -12.32
CA ASP A 56 -2.58 1.80 -13.39
C ASP A 56 -3.09 0.40 -13.07
N LYS A 57 -2.25 -0.43 -12.43
CA LYS A 57 -2.65 -1.78 -12.00
C LYS A 57 -3.65 -1.73 -10.85
N LEU A 58 -3.49 -0.79 -9.92
CA LEU A 58 -4.41 -0.57 -8.81
C LEU A 58 -5.77 -0.07 -9.30
N LEU A 59 -5.80 0.92 -10.20
CA LEU A 59 -7.05 1.38 -10.84
C LEU A 59 -7.72 0.25 -11.64
N GLY A 60 -6.94 -0.60 -12.30
CA GLY A 60 -7.45 -1.80 -12.95
C GLY A 60 -8.07 -2.80 -11.97
N ARG A 61 -7.47 -2.97 -10.77
CA ARG A 61 -8.07 -3.77 -9.69
C ARG A 61 -9.39 -3.16 -9.21
N MET A 62 -9.46 -1.84 -9.06
CA MET A 62 -10.70 -1.17 -8.63
C MET A 62 -11.85 -1.44 -9.60
N ARG A 63 -11.60 -1.37 -10.92
CA ARG A 63 -12.62 -1.72 -11.92
C ARG A 63 -13.10 -3.18 -11.81
N ARG A 64 -12.19 -4.14 -11.61
CA ARG A 64 -12.58 -5.54 -11.43
C ARG A 64 -13.43 -5.75 -10.18
N ILE A 65 -13.13 -5.04 -9.09
CA ILE A 65 -13.94 -5.10 -7.87
C ILE A 65 -15.35 -4.56 -8.14
N GLU A 66 -15.47 -3.46 -8.88
CA GLU A 66 -16.79 -2.92 -9.30
C GLU A 66 -17.58 -3.93 -10.13
N GLU A 67 -16.92 -4.62 -11.07
CA GLU A 67 -17.55 -5.65 -11.90
C GLU A 67 -18.03 -6.85 -11.09
N PHE A 68 -17.23 -7.32 -10.11
CA PHE A 68 -17.60 -8.48 -9.29
C PHE A 68 -18.69 -8.18 -8.26
N TYR A 69 -18.57 -7.06 -7.55
CA TYR A 69 -19.45 -6.77 -6.42
C TYR A 69 -20.61 -5.82 -6.79
N GLY A 70 -20.59 -5.19 -7.97
CA GLY A 70 -21.61 -4.22 -8.37
C GLY A 70 -23.01 -4.80 -8.52
N ALA A 71 -23.12 -6.11 -8.78
CA ALA A 71 -24.39 -6.82 -8.90
C ALA A 71 -24.77 -7.61 -7.64
N GLU A 72 -23.89 -7.66 -6.63
CA GLU A 72 -24.15 -8.40 -5.40
C GLU A 72 -25.25 -7.70 -4.59
N PRO A 73 -26.34 -8.40 -4.24
CA PRO A 73 -27.40 -7.83 -3.42
C PRO A 73 -26.86 -7.49 -2.03
N ASP A 74 -27.44 -6.45 -1.42
CA ASP A 74 -27.15 -6.03 -0.04
C ASP A 74 -25.67 -5.66 0.23
N MET A 75 -24.92 -5.26 -0.81
CA MET A 75 -23.57 -4.73 -0.61
C MET A 75 -23.58 -3.48 0.28
N PRO A 76 -22.78 -3.43 1.36
CA PRO A 76 -22.79 -2.29 2.28
C PRO A 76 -22.38 -0.99 1.57
N GLU A 77 -23.11 0.10 1.81
CA GLU A 77 -22.77 1.42 1.27
C GLU A 77 -21.36 1.87 1.68
N GLU A 78 -20.94 1.50 2.89
CA GLU A 78 -19.62 1.80 3.44
C GLU A 78 -18.48 1.21 2.58
N PHE A 79 -18.70 0.02 2.01
CA PHE A 79 -17.74 -0.58 1.08
C PHE A 79 -17.54 0.33 -0.13
N TRP A 80 -18.63 0.78 -0.76
CA TRP A 80 -18.56 1.64 -1.94
C TRP A 80 -17.99 3.01 -1.61
N ARG A 81 -18.28 3.55 -0.42
CA ARG A 81 -17.70 4.80 0.05
C ARG A 81 -16.17 4.72 0.10
N ILE A 82 -15.63 3.70 0.77
CA ILE A 82 -14.17 3.49 0.88
C ILE A 82 -13.56 3.19 -0.48
N HIS A 83 -14.16 2.30 -1.26
CA HIS A 83 -13.68 1.92 -2.60
C HIS A 83 -13.58 3.13 -3.53
N ASN A 84 -14.63 3.95 -3.59
CA ASN A 84 -14.66 5.14 -4.42
C ASN A 84 -13.67 6.21 -3.95
N GLN A 85 -13.48 6.36 -2.63
CA GLN A 85 -12.45 7.25 -2.08
C GLN A 85 -11.05 6.82 -2.53
N ILE A 86 -10.70 5.54 -2.35
CA ILE A 86 -9.38 5.01 -2.77
C ILE A 86 -9.17 5.19 -4.28
N LYS A 87 -10.21 4.94 -5.08
CA LYS A 87 -10.16 5.13 -6.55
C LYS A 87 -9.95 6.59 -6.93
N ALA A 88 -10.60 7.53 -6.24
CA ALA A 88 -10.40 8.96 -6.45
C ALA A 88 -8.98 9.39 -6.06
N ASP A 89 -8.50 8.98 -4.89
CA ASP A 89 -7.15 9.31 -4.41
C ASP A 89 -6.06 8.77 -5.34
N LEU A 90 -6.23 7.56 -5.89
CA LEU A 90 -5.31 7.00 -6.88
C LEU A 90 -5.30 7.78 -8.20
N LYS A 91 -6.43 8.34 -8.63
CA LYS A 91 -6.49 9.20 -9.82
C LYS A 91 -5.78 10.53 -9.56
N ALA A 92 -6.06 11.15 -8.42
CA ALA A 92 -5.40 12.39 -8.00
C ALA A 92 -3.87 12.19 -7.91
N LEU A 93 -3.41 11.13 -7.24
CA LEU A 93 -1.99 10.78 -7.17
C LEU A 93 -1.36 10.60 -8.56
N ARG A 94 -2.08 9.98 -9.51
CA ARG A 94 -1.59 9.85 -10.89
C ARG A 94 -1.42 11.21 -11.57
N GLU A 95 -2.40 12.08 -11.41
CA GLU A 95 -2.40 13.42 -12.00
C GLU A 95 -1.32 14.30 -11.39
N GLU A 96 -1.20 14.32 -10.06
CA GLU A 96 -0.21 15.09 -9.31
C GLU A 96 1.22 14.61 -9.56
N SER A 97 1.45 13.30 -9.58
CA SER A 97 2.79 12.74 -9.81
C SER A 97 3.19 12.72 -11.29
N GLY A 98 2.22 12.73 -12.22
CA GLY A 98 2.45 12.51 -13.64
C GLY A 98 2.99 11.11 -13.98
N ARG A 99 2.92 10.15 -13.04
CA ARG A 99 3.54 8.83 -13.16
C ARG A 99 2.49 7.71 -13.10
N SER A 100 2.75 6.62 -13.82
CA SER A 100 1.98 5.37 -13.71
C SER A 100 2.45 4.47 -12.56
N MET A 101 3.65 4.75 -12.02
CA MET A 101 4.24 4.07 -10.88
C MET A 101 4.93 5.08 -9.97
N VAL A 102 4.65 5.00 -8.68
CA VAL A 102 5.18 5.91 -7.65
C VAL A 102 5.98 5.10 -6.63
N PRO A 103 7.27 5.42 -6.41
CA PRO A 103 8.09 4.72 -5.43
C PRO A 103 7.70 5.11 -3.99
N PRO A 104 8.06 4.31 -2.97
CA PRO A 104 7.77 4.62 -1.56
C PRO A 104 8.30 5.98 -1.11
N SER A 105 9.45 6.40 -1.65
CA SER A 105 10.08 7.69 -1.35
C SER A 105 9.25 8.92 -1.72
N TYR A 106 8.18 8.76 -2.50
CA TYR A 106 7.24 9.85 -2.77
C TYR A 106 6.34 10.18 -1.56
N PHE A 107 6.21 9.23 -0.61
CA PHE A 107 5.34 9.35 0.56
C PHE A 107 6.11 9.59 1.86
N GLU A 108 7.42 9.81 1.77
CA GLU A 108 8.31 10.12 2.90
C GLU A 108 8.19 11.59 3.35
#